data_AF-A0A4R0EBE8-F1
#
_entry.id   AF-A0A4R0EBE8-F1
#
_cell.length_a   1.000
_cell.length_b   1.000
_cell.length_c   1.000
_cell.angle_alpha   90.00
_cell.angle_beta   90.00
_cell.angle_gamma   90.00
#
_symmetry.space_group_name_H-M   'P 1'
#
loop_
_entity.id
_entity.type
_entity.pdbx_description
1 polymer ?
#
loop_
_entity_poly.entity_id
_entity_poly.type
_entity_poly.pdbx_seq_one_letter_code
_entity_poly.pdbx_strand_id
1 'polypeptide(L)'
;MYDNQFFMSILIYFFIFFVCLFIGKISILLGKTGATDSISTNSITNIEPANEYFLPIYLSYILVAISISTFKAFFIIFIVIATLLYFSRSAFFNPILLVLGYKFYHITNTKGLKILLIIKYDIKNINDLKKQDLTNSITVKKINEYTYIQF
;
A
#
# COMPACT_ATOMS: atom_id res chain seq x y z
N MET A 1 -19.30 -20.23 30.38
CA MET A 1 -19.01 -18.78 30.51
C MET A 1 -17.80 -18.39 29.65
N TYR A 2 -16.72 -19.18 29.65
CA TYR A 2 -15.55 -19.00 28.77
C TYR A 2 -15.88 -19.07 27.27
N ASP A 3 -16.76 -19.96 26.84
CA ASP A 3 -17.10 -20.11 25.42
C ASP A 3 -17.74 -18.84 24.84
N ASN A 4 -18.70 -18.24 25.55
CA ASN A 4 -19.34 -16.99 25.10
C ASN A 4 -18.34 -15.83 25.00
N GLN A 5 -17.38 -15.73 25.93
CA GLN A 5 -16.36 -14.67 25.88
C GLN A 5 -15.39 -14.86 24.71
N PHE A 6 -15.05 -16.12 24.40
CA PHE A 6 -14.26 -16.47 23.22
C PHE A 6 -14.98 -16.12 21.92
N PHE A 7 -16.25 -16.52 21.77
CA PHE A 7 -17.07 -16.18 20.59
C PHE A 7 -17.23 -14.66 20.41
N MET A 8 -17.49 -13.93 21.49
CA MET A 8 -17.57 -12.46 21.44
C MET A 8 -16.25 -11.82 20.99
N SER A 9 -15.11 -12.35 21.43
CA SER A 9 -13.79 -11.85 21.02
C SER A 9 -13.57 -12.05 19.51
N ILE A 10 -13.93 -13.22 18.98
CA ILE A 10 -13.87 -13.51 17.54
C ILE A 10 -14.72 -12.52 16.73
N LEU A 11 -15.96 -12.28 17.17
CA LEU A 11 -16.85 -11.33 16.50
C LEU A 11 -16.27 -9.91 16.48
N ILE A 12 -15.65 -9.48 17.58
CA ILE A 12 -14.99 -8.18 17.67
C ILE A 12 -13.82 -8.10 16.68
N TYR A 13 -12.98 -9.13 16.57
CA TYR A 13 -11.86 -9.13 15.62
C TYR A 13 -12.33 -9.09 14.16
N PHE A 14 -13.39 -9.84 13.82
CA PHE A 14 -14.00 -9.75 12.49
C PHE A 14 -14.57 -8.36 12.23
N PHE A 15 -15.26 -7.78 13.21
CA PHE A 15 -15.78 -6.42 13.08
C PHE A 15 -14.66 -5.41 12.82
N ILE A 16 -13.57 -5.45 13.59
CA ILE A 16 -12.38 -4.60 13.38
C ILE A 16 -11.80 -4.80 11.97
N PHE A 17 -11.68 -6.05 11.51
CA PHE A 17 -11.21 -6.37 10.17
C PHE A 17 -12.08 -5.73 9.07
N PHE A 18 -13.40 -5.86 9.18
CA PHE A 18 -14.33 -5.24 8.22
C PHE A 18 -14.30 -3.71 8.26
N VAL A 19 -14.16 -3.12 9.45
CA VAL A 19 -13.95 -1.67 9.60
C VAL A 19 -12.67 -1.24 8.88
N CYS A 20 -11.57 -1.98 9.02
CA CYS A 20 -10.33 -1.69 8.30
C CYS A 20 -10.53 -1.76 6.78
N LEU A 21 -11.22 -2.79 6.27
CA LEU A 21 -11.55 -2.89 4.84
C LEU A 21 -12.41 -1.72 4.36
N PHE A 22 -13.38 -1.30 5.16
CA PHE A 22 -14.25 -0.16 4.84
C PHE A 22 -13.46 1.15 4.77
N ILE A 23 -12.60 1.42 5.75
CA ILE A 23 -11.70 2.58 5.75
C ILE A 23 -10.77 2.55 4.53
N GLY A 24 -10.21 1.37 4.19
CA GLY A 24 -9.38 1.21 3.01
C GLY A 24 -10.13 1.51 1.70
N LYS A 25 -11.39 1.09 1.58
CA LYS A 25 -12.25 1.44 0.43
C LYS A 25 -12.51 2.94 0.34
N ILE A 26 -12.78 3.60 1.47
CA ILE A 26 -12.94 5.06 1.51
C ILE A 26 -11.65 5.75 1.07
N SER A 27 -10.49 5.29 1.55
CA SER A 27 -9.18 5.83 1.17
C SER A 27 -8.92 5.74 -0.34
N ILE A 28 -9.27 4.62 -0.97
CA ILE A 28 -9.23 4.46 -2.44
C ILE A 28 -10.14 5.49 -3.12
N LEU A 29 -11.38 5.63 -2.64
CA LEU A 29 -12.35 6.55 -3.24
C LEU A 29 -11.85 8.01 -3.19
N LEU A 30 -11.27 8.41 -2.06
CA LEU A 30 -10.62 9.71 -1.90
C LEU A 30 -9.38 9.82 -2.80
N GLY A 31 -8.58 8.76 -2.93
CA GLY A 31 -7.41 8.75 -3.82
C GLY A 31 -7.77 9.01 -5.30
N LYS A 32 -8.98 8.62 -5.74
CA LYS A 32 -9.45 8.89 -7.10
C LYS A 32 -9.64 10.38 -7.42
N THR A 33 -9.87 11.22 -6.40
CA THR A 33 -10.01 12.67 -6.59
C THR A 33 -8.65 13.39 -6.59
N GLY A 34 -7.56 12.68 -6.31
CA GLY A 34 -6.20 13.23 -6.31
C GLY A 34 -5.72 13.70 -7.68
N ALA A 35 -4.54 14.34 -7.67
CA ALA A 35 -3.90 14.83 -8.89
C ALA A 35 -3.64 13.69 -9.88
N THR A 36 -3.99 13.93 -11.14
CA THR A 36 -3.66 13.04 -12.26
C THR A 36 -2.25 13.34 -12.73
N ASP A 37 -1.48 12.29 -13.01
CA ASP A 37 -0.15 12.35 -13.59
C ASP A 37 -0.05 11.31 -14.72
N SER A 38 0.95 11.42 -15.59
CA SER A 38 1.18 10.50 -16.70
C SER A 38 2.62 9.99 -16.68
N ILE A 39 2.79 8.67 -16.59
CA ILE A 39 4.12 8.04 -16.63
C ILE A 39 4.40 7.59 -18.06
N SER A 40 5.41 8.18 -18.70
CA SER A 40 5.83 7.75 -20.04
C SER A 40 6.49 6.37 -19.98
N THR A 41 5.93 5.40 -20.71
CA THR A 41 6.47 4.03 -20.76
C THR A 41 7.87 3.96 -21.39
N ASN A 42 8.20 4.91 -22.27
CA ASN A 42 9.53 5.02 -22.88
C ASN A 42 10.59 5.52 -21.91
N SER A 43 10.18 6.14 -20.79
CA SER A 43 11.10 6.58 -19.74
C SER A 43 11.44 5.47 -18.74
N ILE A 44 10.78 4.31 -18.83
CA ILE A 44 10.95 3.19 -17.90
C ILE A 44 12.09 2.29 -18.38
N THR A 45 13.05 2.04 -17.51
CA THR A 45 14.20 1.17 -17.77
C THR A 45 14.08 -0.19 -17.08
N ASN A 46 13.45 -0.23 -15.90
CA ASN A 46 13.28 -1.45 -15.12
C ASN A 46 11.93 -1.48 -14.41
N ILE A 47 11.37 -2.68 -14.26
CA ILE A 47 10.16 -2.99 -13.49
C ILE A 47 10.44 -4.23 -12.65
N GLU A 48 10.23 -4.13 -11.35
CA GLU A 48 10.39 -5.24 -10.42
C GLU A 48 9.20 -5.32 -9.45
N PRO A 49 8.76 -6.52 -9.04
CA PRO A 49 7.77 -6.65 -7.97
C PRO A 49 8.28 -6.03 -6.67
N ALA A 50 7.44 -5.26 -5.99
CA ALA A 50 7.81 -4.62 -4.73
C ALA A 50 7.47 -5.47 -3.49
N ASN A 51 6.78 -6.60 -3.65
CA ASN A 51 6.23 -7.40 -2.56
C ASN A 51 7.27 -7.87 -1.53
N GLU A 52 8.48 -8.22 -1.98
CA GLU A 52 9.54 -8.77 -1.12
C GLU A 52 10.04 -7.76 -0.07
N TYR A 53 9.93 -6.46 -0.36
CA TYR A 53 10.35 -5.40 0.57
C TYR A 53 9.40 -5.22 1.75
N PHE A 54 8.13 -5.65 1.64
CA PHE A 54 7.10 -5.29 2.60
C PHE A 54 6.84 -6.34 3.68
N LEU A 55 7.05 -7.62 3.38
CA LEU A 55 6.79 -8.70 4.35
C LEU A 55 7.58 -8.54 5.66
N PRO A 56 8.90 -8.23 5.64
CA PRO A 56 9.65 -8.01 6.88
C PRO A 56 9.15 -6.81 7.69
N ILE A 57 8.67 -5.76 7.01
CA ILE A 57 8.13 -4.56 7.64
C ILE A 57 6.85 -4.91 8.41
N TYR A 58 5.93 -5.67 7.79
CA TYR A 58 4.71 -6.11 8.47
C TYR A 58 4.97 -7.02 9.65
N LEU A 59 5.90 -7.96 9.49
CA LEU A 59 6.28 -8.85 10.57
C LEU A 59 6.83 -8.05 11.77
N SER A 60 7.62 -7.00 11.50
CA SER A 60 8.13 -6.10 12.53
C SER A 60 7.02 -5.38 13.27
N TYR A 61 6.01 -4.83 12.57
CA TYR A 61 4.88 -4.16 13.21
C TYR A 61 4.01 -5.13 14.03
N ILE A 62 3.78 -6.35 13.54
CA ILE A 62 3.03 -7.37 14.27
C ILE A 62 3.76 -7.76 15.56
N LEU A 63 5.08 -7.98 15.48
CA LEU A 63 5.89 -8.33 16.64
C LEU A 63 5.87 -7.22 17.70
N VAL A 64 6.01 -5.97 17.28
CA VAL A 64 5.91 -4.81 18.17
C VAL A 64 4.51 -4.75 18.79
N ALA A 65 3.44 -4.88 18.01
CA ALA A 65 2.07 -4.82 18.51
C ALA A 65 1.78 -5.91 19.56
N ILE A 66 2.25 -7.14 19.35
CA ILE A 66 2.06 -8.27 20.29
C ILE A 66 2.90 -8.06 21.58
N SER A 67 4.05 -7.39 21.48
CA SER A 67 4.91 -7.14 22.64
C SER A 67 4.35 -6.10 23.63
N ILE A 68 3.34 -5.34 23.22
CA ILE A 68 2.79 -4.23 24.01
C ILE A 68 1.69 -4.73 24.94
N SER A 69 1.92 -4.62 26.25
CA SER A 69 0.99 -5.07 27.29
C SER A 69 0.00 -4.01 27.76
N THR A 70 0.19 -2.73 27.40
CA THR A 70 -0.67 -1.63 27.87
C THR A 70 -1.09 -0.70 26.75
N PHE A 71 -2.31 -0.18 26.85
CA PHE A 71 -2.86 0.77 25.89
C PHE A 71 -2.10 2.11 25.84
N LYS A 72 -1.53 2.53 26.98
CA LYS A 72 -0.66 3.71 27.04
C LYS A 72 0.62 3.54 26.23
N ALA A 73 1.31 2.40 26.39
CA ALA A 73 2.49 2.09 25.61
C ALA A 73 2.16 1.96 24.11
N PHE A 74 1.02 1.36 23.78
CA PHE A 74 0.52 1.27 22.40
C PHE A 74 0.43 2.65 21.74
N PHE A 75 -0.25 3.61 22.39
CA PHE A 75 -0.39 4.95 21.81
C PHE A 75 0.94 5.69 21.63
N ILE A 76 1.84 5.60 22.60
CA ILE A 76 3.15 6.24 22.51
C ILE A 76 3.93 5.67 21.32
N ILE A 77 4.01 4.35 21.21
CA ILE A 77 4.71 3.68 20.11
C ILE A 77 4.04 3.98 18.77
N PHE A 78 2.71 3.95 18.72
CA PHE A 78 1.95 4.28 17.53
C PHE A 78 2.25 5.71 17.04
N ILE A 79 2.24 6.70 17.93
CA ILE A 79 2.55 8.10 17.57
C ILE A 79 3.98 8.23 17.04
N VAL A 80 4.94 7.56 17.67
CA VAL A 80 6.34 7.56 17.22
C VAL A 80 6.45 6.94 15.83
N ILE A 81 5.89 5.75 15.59
CA ILE A 81 5.92 5.09 14.29
C ILE A 81 5.22 5.95 13.23
N ALA A 82 4.04 6.51 13.54
CA ALA A 82 3.29 7.36 12.62
C ALA A 82 4.08 8.62 12.23
N THR A 83 4.77 9.23 13.19
CA THR A 83 5.63 10.40 12.97
C THR A 83 6.82 10.04 12.07
N LEU A 84 7.50 8.93 12.36
CA LEU A 84 8.63 8.45 11.54
C LEU A 84 8.19 8.11 10.11
N LEU A 85 7.04 7.47 9.95
CA LEU A 85 6.47 7.17 8.63
C LEU A 85 6.10 8.42 7.84
N TYR A 86 5.58 9.45 8.52
CA TYR A 86 5.29 10.72 7.89
C TYR A 86 6.56 11.42 7.37
N PHE A 87 7.63 11.43 8.18
CA PHE A 87 8.87 12.11 7.81
C PHE A 87 9.78 11.32 6.87
N SER A 88 9.71 9.99 6.85
CA SER A 88 10.60 9.17 6.02
C SER A 88 10.39 9.36 4.51
N ARG A 89 9.25 9.94 4.10
CA ARG A 89 8.85 10.11 2.69
C ARG A 89 8.99 8.81 1.89
N SER A 90 8.82 7.66 2.53
CA SER A 90 8.95 6.36 1.89
C SER A 90 7.78 6.07 0.94
N ALA A 91 8.00 5.16 0.00
CA ALA A 91 6.93 4.58 -0.79
C ALA A 91 5.86 3.95 0.12
N PHE A 92 4.59 4.24 -0.16
CA PHE A 92 3.49 3.84 0.70
C PHE A 92 2.87 2.52 0.22
N PHE A 93 2.80 1.55 1.12
CA PHE A 93 2.08 0.30 0.90
C PHE A 93 0.95 0.16 1.90
N ASN A 94 -0.21 -0.32 1.45
CA ASN A 94 -1.33 -0.67 2.31
C ASN A 94 -1.79 -2.11 2.03
N PRO A 95 -1.72 -3.04 3.00
CA PRO A 95 -2.17 -4.42 2.82
C PRO A 95 -3.62 -4.57 2.36
N ILE A 96 -4.48 -3.60 2.70
CA ILE A 96 -5.87 -3.59 2.24
C ILE A 96 -5.93 -3.48 0.72
N LEU A 97 -5.03 -2.72 0.08
CA LEU A 97 -4.98 -2.66 -1.38
C LEU A 97 -4.62 -4.04 -1.96
N LEU A 98 -3.76 -4.81 -1.29
CA LEU A 98 -3.41 -6.16 -1.70
C LEU A 98 -4.63 -7.10 -1.61
N VAL A 99 -5.40 -7.02 -0.51
CA VAL A 99 -6.67 -7.75 -0.36
C VAL A 99 -7.69 -7.34 -1.45
N LEU A 100 -7.66 -6.08 -1.89
CA LEU A 100 -8.50 -5.55 -2.96
C LEU A 100 -7.96 -5.84 -4.38
N GLY A 101 -6.92 -6.67 -4.50
CA GLY A 101 -6.38 -7.14 -5.79
C GLY A 101 -5.36 -6.22 -6.45
N TYR A 102 -4.90 -5.17 -5.77
CA TYR A 102 -3.80 -4.35 -6.26
C TYR A 102 -2.45 -5.04 -6.08
N LYS A 103 -1.56 -4.76 -7.01
CA LYS A 103 -0.20 -5.27 -7.12
C LYS A 103 0.77 -4.10 -7.12
N PHE A 104 1.96 -4.33 -6.58
CA PHE A 104 2.94 -3.29 -6.29
C PHE A 104 4.21 -3.55 -7.10
N TYR A 105 4.63 -2.56 -7.88
CA TYR A 105 5.82 -2.64 -8.71
C TYR A 105 6.70 -1.43 -8.48
N HIS A 106 8.00 -1.66 -8.32
CA HIS A 106 8.97 -0.59 -8.43
C HIS A 106 9.31 -0.35 -9.89
N ILE A 107 9.19 0.90 -10.30
CA ILE A 107 9.54 1.35 -11.64
C ILE A 107 10.74 2.27 -11.53
N THR A 108 11.78 1.96 -12.29
CA THR A 108 12.96 2.81 -12.41
C THR A 108 12.92 3.53 -13.75
N ASN A 109 13.12 4.84 -13.74
CA ASN A 109 13.18 5.63 -14.96
C ASN A 109 14.62 5.78 -15.49
N THR A 110 14.77 6.40 -16.66
CA THR A 110 16.08 6.69 -17.29
C THR A 110 16.98 7.60 -16.46
N LYS A 111 16.41 8.36 -15.50
CA LYS A 111 17.16 9.20 -14.56
C LYS A 111 17.54 8.47 -13.27
N GLY A 112 17.24 7.17 -13.15
CA GLY A 112 17.49 6.36 -11.96
C GLY A 112 16.51 6.62 -10.81
N LEU A 113 15.45 7.41 -11.02
CA LEU A 113 14.41 7.59 -10.00
C LEU A 113 13.58 6.30 -9.90
N LYS A 114 13.52 5.76 -8.69
CA LYS A 114 12.71 4.59 -8.35
C LYS A 114 11.42 5.04 -7.68
N ILE A 115 10.29 4.73 -8.29
CA ILE A 115 8.94 5.01 -7.77
C ILE A 115 8.17 3.71 -7.55
N LEU A 116 7.14 3.76 -6.72
CA LEU A 116 6.19 2.67 -6.50
C LEU A 116 4.95 2.91 -7.36
N LEU A 117 4.65 1.98 -8.26
CA LEU A 117 3.41 1.94 -9.02
C LEU A 117 2.49 0.85 -8.46
N ILE A 118 1.23 1.22 -8.22
CA ILE A 118 0.18 0.35 -7.71
C ILE A 118 -0.87 0.17 -8.82
N ILE A 119 -1.12 -1.06 -9.26
CA ILE A 119 -2.08 -1.37 -10.35
C ILE A 119 -2.87 -2.66 -10.08
N LYS A 120 -3.94 -2.94 -10.83
CA LYS A 120 -4.78 -4.15 -10.66
C LYS A 120 -4.45 -5.34 -11.56
N TYR A 121 -3.57 -5.17 -12.55
CA TYR A 121 -3.20 -6.23 -13.49
C TYR A 121 -1.74 -6.65 -13.30
N ASP A 122 -1.36 -7.77 -13.90
CA ASP A 122 0.03 -8.24 -13.88
C ASP A 122 0.89 -7.52 -14.91
N ILE A 123 2.09 -7.13 -14.51
CA ILE A 123 3.14 -6.68 -15.43
C ILE A 123 4.24 -7.72 -15.41
N LYS A 124 4.47 -8.37 -16.55
CA LYS A 124 5.64 -9.27 -16.71
C LYS A 124 6.78 -8.55 -17.39
N ASN A 125 6.49 -7.57 -18.24
CA ASN A 125 7.48 -6.75 -18.90
C ASN A 125 6.95 -5.32 -19.18
N ILE A 126 7.86 -4.42 -19.57
CA ILE A 126 7.53 -3.04 -19.93
C ILE A 126 6.52 -2.99 -21.09
N ASN A 127 6.50 -4.00 -21.96
CA ASN A 127 5.58 -4.05 -23.09
C ASN A 127 4.12 -4.29 -22.66
N ASP A 128 3.89 -4.95 -21.52
CA ASP A 128 2.53 -5.15 -20.99
C ASP A 128 1.90 -3.82 -20.56
N LEU A 129 2.70 -2.84 -20.15
CA LEU A 129 2.24 -1.46 -19.92
C LEU A 129 1.80 -0.77 -21.22
N LYS A 130 2.52 -1.01 -22.31
CA LYS A 130 2.20 -0.43 -23.63
C LYS A 130 0.95 -1.02 -24.27
N LYS A 131 0.60 -2.26 -23.93
CA LYS A 131 -0.64 -2.91 -24.42
C LYS A 131 -1.90 -2.33 -23.78
N GLN A 132 -1.78 -1.76 -22.58
CA GLN A 132 -2.90 -1.20 -21.84
C GLN A 132 -3.25 0.23 -22.28
N ASP A 133 -2.30 0.98 -22.84
CA ASP A 133 -2.50 2.36 -23.26
C ASP A 133 -1.81 2.66 -24.59
N LEU A 134 -2.60 3.03 -25.60
CA LEU A 134 -2.15 3.33 -26.97
C LEU A 134 -1.24 4.57 -27.02
N THR A 135 -1.18 5.37 -25.96
CA THR A 135 -0.46 6.66 -25.93
C THR A 135 1.00 6.59 -25.48
N ASN A 136 1.62 5.41 -25.39
CA ASN A 136 2.98 5.23 -24.83
C ASN A 136 3.14 5.82 -23.40
N SER A 137 2.04 6.07 -22.70
CA SER A 137 1.99 6.65 -21.35
C SER A 137 0.91 5.97 -20.54
N ILE A 138 1.03 5.99 -19.21
CA ILE A 138 0.02 5.43 -18.31
C ILE A 138 -0.54 6.57 -17.48
N THR A 139 -1.85 6.74 -17.50
CA THR A 139 -2.53 7.70 -16.63
C THR A 139 -2.63 7.14 -15.21
N VAL A 140 -2.10 7.88 -14.24
CA VAL A 140 -2.05 7.47 -12.83
C VAL A 140 -2.53 8.60 -11.93
N LYS A 141 -2.87 8.26 -10.69
CA LYS A 141 -3.12 9.21 -9.61
C LYS A 141 -1.91 9.28 -8.69
N LYS A 142 -1.46 10.49 -8.40
CA LYS A 142 -0.33 10.73 -7.49
C LYS A 142 -0.81 10.67 -6.04
N ILE A 143 -0.22 9.77 -5.25
CA ILE A 143 -0.47 9.68 -3.80
C ILE A 143 0.58 10.51 -3.05
N ASN A 144 1.85 10.36 -3.42
CA ASN A 144 2.96 11.20 -2.97
C ASN A 144 4.06 11.25 -4.05
N GLU A 145 5.20 11.88 -3.77
CA GLU A 145 6.32 12.02 -4.74
C GLU A 145 6.91 10.68 -5.24
N TYR A 146 6.69 9.59 -4.51
CA TYR A 146 7.28 8.28 -4.79
C TYR A 146 6.25 7.17 -5.01
N THR A 147 4.95 7.48 -4.97
CA THR A 147 3.86 6.49 -5.00
C THR A 147 2.74 6.94 -5.91
N TYR A 148 2.44 6.10 -6.89
CA TYR A 148 1.42 6.33 -7.90
C TYR A 148 0.48 5.13 -7.97
N ILE A 149 -0.79 5.39 -8.24
CA ILE A 149 -1.82 4.34 -8.33
C ILE A 149 -2.65 4.49 -9.60
N GLN A 150 -2.90 3.37 -10.28
CA GLN A 150 -3.87 3.25 -11.37
C GLN A 150 -5.11 2.53 -10.83
N PHE A 151 -6.28 3.18 -10.90
CA PHE A 151 -7.54 2.71 -10.30
C PHE A 151 -8.34 1.75 -11.19
#